data_AF-A0A9X8RCI6-F1
#
_entry.id   AF-A0A9X8RCI6-F1
#
_cell.length_a   1.000
_cell.length_b   1.000
_cell.length_c   1.000
_cell.angle_alpha   90.00
_cell.angle_beta   90.00
_cell.angle_gamma   90.00
#
_symmetry.space_group_name_H-M   'P 1'
#
loop_
_entity.id
_entity.type
_entity.pdbx_description
1 polymer ?
#
loop_
_entity_poly.entity_id
_entity_poly.type
_entity_poly.pdbx_seq_one_letter_code
_entity_poly.pdbx_strand_id
1 'polypeptide(L)'
;MDKKKQLINQIKVVINNLENDYYNEITSGVLQLIYKRYKNALTVLENNKDIRELNIIGGIRAYMDSYSDYQNPLLGELHKAEKLNKELL
;
A
#
# COMPACT_ATOMS: atom_id res chain seq x y z
N MET A 1 -0.49 -14.71 15.65
CA MET A 1 -1.39 -14.23 14.57
C MET A 1 -0.58 -14.26 13.28
N ASP A 2 -1.15 -14.78 12.19
CA ASP A 2 -0.43 -14.95 10.91
C ASP A 2 -0.07 -13.58 10.31
N LYS A 3 1.24 -13.30 10.17
CA LYS A 3 1.77 -12.06 9.61
C LYS A 3 1.31 -11.83 8.16
N LYS A 4 1.14 -12.91 7.37
CA LYS A 4 0.62 -12.80 6.01
C LYS A 4 -0.82 -12.27 6.03
N LYS A 5 -1.66 -12.81 6.91
CA LYS A 5 -3.04 -12.32 7.11
C LYS A 5 -3.08 -10.87 7.61
N GLN A 6 -2.16 -10.48 8.49
CA GLN A 6 -2.01 -9.07 8.91
C GLN A 6 -1.67 -8.16 7.73
N LEU A 7 -0.71 -8.56 6.89
CA LEU A 7 -0.33 -7.80 5.70
C LEU A 7 -1.50 -7.67 4.72
N ILE A 8 -2.25 -8.74 4.45
CA ILE A 8 -3.44 -8.71 3.58
C ILE A 8 -4.47 -7.70 4.12
N ASN A 9 -4.78 -7.76 5.41
CA ASN A 9 -5.73 -6.83 6.02
C ASN A 9 -5.25 -5.38 5.91
N GLN A 10 -3.98 -5.14 6.18
CA GLN A 10 -3.39 -3.80 6.09
C GLN A 10 -3.37 -3.26 4.66
N ILE A 11 -3.11 -4.10 3.66
CA ILE A 11 -3.21 -3.74 2.24
C ILE A 11 -4.64 -3.34 1.89
N LYS A 12 -5.65 -4.07 2.38
CA LYS A 12 -7.06 -3.71 2.18
C LYS A 12 -7.42 -2.37 2.79
N VAL A 13 -6.88 -2.04 3.97
CA VAL A 13 -7.05 -0.70 4.58
C VAL A 13 -6.49 0.39 3.68
N VAL A 14 -5.26 0.25 3.18
CA VAL A 14 -4.65 1.24 2.27
C VAL A 14 -5.49 1.41 0.99
N ILE A 15 -5.92 0.30 0.38
CA ILE A 15 -6.78 0.32 -0.81
C ILE A 15 -8.08 1.07 -0.54
N ASN A 16 -8.74 0.76 0.58
CA ASN A 16 -10.01 1.41 0.94
C ASN A 16 -9.84 2.92 1.17
N ASN A 17 -8.78 3.34 1.85
CA ASN A 17 -8.51 4.78 2.04
C ASN A 17 -8.29 5.47 0.69
N LEU A 18 -7.53 4.85 -0.21
CA LEU A 18 -7.32 5.35 -1.58
C LEU A 18 -8.62 5.43 -2.39
N GLU A 19 -9.47 4.41 -2.32
CA GLU A 19 -10.74 4.34 -3.05
C GLU A 19 -11.81 5.29 -2.48
N ASN A 20 -11.78 5.61 -1.18
CA ASN A 20 -12.77 6.48 -0.55
C ASN A 20 -12.35 7.95 -0.50
N ASP A 21 -11.12 8.22 -0.06
CA ASP A 21 -10.66 9.58 0.23
C ASP A 21 -9.97 10.22 -0.97
N TYR A 22 -9.47 9.40 -1.91
CA TYR A 22 -8.63 9.84 -3.04
C TYR A 22 -9.19 9.38 -4.40
N TYR A 23 -10.48 9.05 -4.49
CA TYR A 23 -11.07 8.39 -5.67
C TYR A 23 -10.83 9.13 -7.01
N ASN A 24 -10.82 10.47 -6.99
CA ASN A 24 -10.52 11.29 -8.17
C ASN A 24 -9.03 11.28 -8.53
N GLU A 25 -8.16 11.16 -7.52
CA GLU A 25 -6.71 11.33 -7.64
C GLU A 25 -5.99 10.02 -7.95
N ILE A 26 -6.57 8.87 -7.57
CA ILE A 26 -6.05 7.54 -7.95
C ILE A 26 -6.20 7.22 -9.44
N THR A 27 -6.75 8.15 -10.22
CA THR A 27 -6.88 8.05 -11.69
C THR A 27 -5.59 8.39 -12.43
N SER A 28 -4.64 9.11 -11.80
CA SER A 28 -3.35 9.47 -12.41
C SER A 28 -2.25 9.74 -11.37
N GLY A 29 -1.02 9.98 -11.83
CA GLY A 29 0.09 10.40 -10.97
C GLY A 29 0.50 9.39 -9.91
N VAL A 30 1.04 9.89 -8.78
CA VAL A 30 1.64 9.05 -7.75
C VAL A 30 0.63 8.22 -6.96
N LEU A 31 -0.57 8.76 -6.71
CA LEU A 31 -1.62 8.04 -6.01
C LEU A 31 -2.13 6.87 -6.84
N GLN A 32 -2.24 7.03 -8.17
CA GLN A 32 -2.51 5.90 -9.06
C GLN A 32 -1.40 4.83 -9.00
N LEU A 33 -0.13 5.24 -8.98
CA LEU A 33 1.00 4.30 -8.91
C LEU A 33 0.96 3.49 -7.61
N ILE A 34 0.76 4.16 -6.48
CA ILE A 34 0.61 3.52 -5.16
C ILE A 34 -0.60 2.57 -5.18
N TYR A 35 -1.75 3.04 -5.65
CA TYR A 35 -2.97 2.24 -5.75
C TYR A 35 -2.76 0.95 -6.57
N LYS A 36 -2.18 1.05 -7.77
CA LYS A 36 -1.87 -0.12 -8.62
C LYS A 36 -0.95 -1.11 -7.93
N ARG A 37 0.10 -0.63 -7.24
CA ARG A 37 1.02 -1.49 -6.48
C ARG A 37 0.31 -2.27 -5.38
N TYR A 38 -0.55 -1.61 -4.61
CA TYR A 38 -1.31 -2.26 -3.53
C TYR A 38 -2.37 -3.24 -4.05
N LYS A 39 -3.08 -2.92 -5.15
CA LYS A 39 -3.99 -3.87 -5.80
C LYS A 39 -3.26 -5.11 -6.30
N ASN A 40 -2.11 -4.93 -6.96
CA ASN A 40 -1.27 -6.05 -7.39
C ASN A 40 -0.80 -6.90 -6.20
N ALA A 41 -0.37 -6.25 -5.12
CA ALA A 41 0.06 -6.94 -3.91
C ALA A 41 -1.04 -7.80 -3.29
N LEU A 42 -2.27 -7.29 -3.26
CA LEU A 42 -3.42 -8.05 -2.81
C LEU A 42 -3.63 -9.30 -3.68
N THR A 43 -3.59 -9.14 -5.01
CA THR A 43 -3.72 -10.25 -5.96
C THR A 43 -2.63 -11.31 -5.80
N VAL A 44 -1.37 -10.91 -5.58
CA VAL A 44 -0.25 -11.85 -5.33
C VAL A 44 -0.49 -12.65 -4.05
N LEU A 45 -0.88 -11.98 -2.96
CA LEU A 45 -1.08 -12.61 -1.66
C LEU A 45 -2.29 -13.56 -1.61
N GLU A 46 -3.41 -13.17 -2.24
CA GLU A 46 -4.63 -13.98 -2.30
C GLU A 46 -4.45 -15.21 -3.22
N ASN A 47 -3.62 -15.11 -4.25
CA ASN A 47 -3.28 -16.24 -5.13
C ASN A 47 -2.13 -17.12 -4.61
N ASN A 48 -1.68 -16.90 -3.36
CA ASN A 48 -0.57 -17.63 -2.73
C ASN A 48 0.74 -17.62 -3.57
N LYS A 49 0.97 -16.55 -4.31
CA LYS A 49 2.23 -16.31 -5.02
C LYS A 49 3.33 -15.85 -4.06
N ASP A 50 4.55 -15.79 -4.55
CA ASP A 50 5.73 -15.44 -3.78
C ASP A 50 5.66 -13.99 -3.24
N ILE A 51 5.85 -13.84 -1.93
CA ILE A 51 5.82 -12.53 -1.27
C ILE A 51 6.96 -11.59 -1.71
N ARG A 52 8.01 -12.14 -2.31
CA ARG A 52 9.12 -11.37 -2.89
C ARG A 52 8.70 -10.59 -4.14
N GLU A 53 7.56 -10.93 -4.75
CA GLU A 53 6.98 -10.20 -5.89
C GLU A 53 6.25 -8.90 -5.47
N LEU A 54 6.14 -8.63 -4.17
CA LEU A 54 5.43 -7.45 -3.65
C LEU A 54 6.24 -6.16 -3.83
N ASN A 55 5.77 -5.29 -4.71
CA ASN A 55 6.36 -3.97 -4.97
C ASN A 55 5.59 -2.84 -4.25
N ILE A 56 5.46 -2.93 -2.92
CA ILE A 56 4.79 -1.89 -2.11
C ILE A 56 5.73 -1.01 -1.30
N ILE A 57 7.03 -1.34 -1.25
CA ILE A 57 8.05 -0.53 -0.57
C ILE A 57 8.27 0.79 -1.32
N GLY A 58 8.40 1.88 -0.56
CA GLY A 58 8.65 3.22 -1.09
C GLY A 58 7.39 4.00 -1.47
N GLY A 59 6.19 3.52 -1.11
CA GLY A 59 4.94 4.26 -1.27
C GLY A 59 4.93 5.54 -0.44
N ILE A 60 5.46 5.48 0.79
CA ILE A 60 5.62 6.66 1.67
C ILE A 60 6.47 7.73 1.00
N ARG A 61 7.67 7.35 0.51
CA ARG A 61 8.59 8.29 -0.15
C ARG A 61 7.96 8.87 -1.41
N ALA A 62 7.35 8.03 -2.25
CA ALA A 62 6.70 8.49 -3.47
C ALA A 62 5.62 9.55 -3.16
N TYR A 63 4.80 9.33 -2.13
CA TYR A 63 3.81 10.32 -1.68
C TYR A 63 4.50 11.61 -1.22
N MET A 64 5.48 11.52 -0.31
CA MET A 64 6.16 12.69 0.27
C MET A 64 6.97 13.52 -0.75
N ASP A 65 7.48 12.88 -1.81
CA ASP A 65 8.17 13.57 -2.90
C ASP A 65 7.19 14.34 -3.81
N SER A 66 5.91 13.95 -3.81
CA SER A 66 4.86 14.55 -4.66
C SER A 66 3.96 15.53 -3.90
N TYR A 67 3.82 15.36 -2.59
CA TYR A 67 2.91 16.13 -1.74
C TYR A 67 3.62 16.64 -0.49
N SER A 68 3.32 17.88 -0.11
CA SER A 68 3.82 18.51 1.13
C SER A 68 2.86 18.32 2.32
N ASP A 69 2.13 17.21 2.35
CA ASP A 69 1.21 16.84 3.44
C ASP A 69 1.78 15.68 4.28
N TYR A 70 2.66 16.01 5.21
CA TYR A 70 3.38 15.04 6.03
C TYR A 70 2.55 14.44 7.18
N GLN A 71 1.38 15.03 7.48
CA GLN A 71 0.48 14.54 8.52
C GLN A 71 -0.68 13.71 7.96
N ASN A 72 -0.65 13.41 6.65
CA ASN A 72 -1.69 12.66 6.00
C ASN A 72 -1.88 11.26 6.64
N PRO A 73 -3.10 10.88 7.05
CA PRO A 73 -3.37 9.57 7.64
C PRO A 73 -2.96 8.39 6.75
N LEU A 74 -2.98 8.56 5.42
CA LEU A 74 -2.54 7.55 4.45
C LEU A 74 -1.08 7.13 4.70
N LEU A 75 -0.19 8.06 5.09
CA LEU A 75 1.22 7.77 5.36
C LEU A 75 1.39 6.75 6.48
N GLY A 76 0.53 6.81 7.52
CA GLY A 76 0.52 5.85 8.61
C GLY A 76 0.14 4.44 8.14
N GLU A 77 -0.87 4.34 7.27
CA GLU A 77 -1.33 3.05 6.75
C GLU A 77 -0.34 2.44 5.75
N LEU A 78 0.30 3.28 4.92
CA LEU A 78 1.41 2.88 4.05
C LEU A 78 2.58 2.34 4.87
N HIS A 79 2.97 3.05 5.94
CA HIS A 79 4.05 2.63 6.83
C HIS A 79 3.81 1.27 7.48
N LYS A 80 2.60 1.03 8.00
CA LYS A 80 2.23 -0.26 8.59
C LYS A 80 2.35 -1.40 7.56
N ALA A 81 1.86 -1.19 6.33
CA ALA A 81 1.94 -2.19 5.27
C ALA A 81 3.40 -2.48 4.87
N GLU A 82 4.20 -1.44 4.63
CA GLU A 82 5.61 -1.58 4.26
C GLU A 82 6.43 -2.28 5.35
N LYS A 83 6.16 -1.97 6.63
CA LYS A 83 6.80 -2.62 7.77
C LYS A 83 6.46 -4.11 7.82
N LEU A 84 5.18 -4.47 7.73
CA LEU A 84 4.74 -5.87 7.70
C LEU A 84 5.36 -6.65 6.55
N ASN A 85 5.47 -6.04 5.37
CA ASN A 85 6.13 -6.64 4.21
C ASN A 85 7.60 -6.93 4.48
N LYS A 86 8.34 -5.97 5.05
CA LYS A 86 9.76 -6.15 5.42
C LYS A 86 9.98 -7.26 6.45
N GLU A 87 9.02 -7.45 7.35
CA GLU A 87 9.10 -8.51 8.38
C GLU A 87 8.80 -9.92 7.84
N LEU A 88 8.30 -10.02 6.61
CA LEU A 88 7.96 -11.27 5.93
C LEU A 88 8.98 -11.69 4.86
N LEU A 89 9.90 -10.78 4.50
CA LEU A 89 11.06 -11.03 3.63
C LEU A 89 12.24 -11.56 4.45
#